data_AF-A0A3R7EQH6-F1
#
_entry.id   AF-A0A3R7EQH6-F1
#
_cell.length_a   1.000
_cell.length_b   1.000
_cell.length_c   1.000
_cell.angle_alpha   90.00
_cell.angle_beta   90.00
_cell.angle_gamma   90.00
#
_symmetry.space_group_name_H-M   'P 1'
#
loop_
_entity.id
_entity.type
_entity.pdbx_description
1 polymer ?
#
loop_
_entity_poly.entity_id
_entity_poly.type
_entity_poly.pdbx_seq_one_letter_code
_entity_poly.pdbx_strand_id
1 'polypeptide(L)'
;MKELPKLPGQERRYTLPGQKPVQYDRKKSSWLLNYSLKGMAFGLAVSLGYFHFYTDYYSVKIIISSAVLGYFVGWAIGSFMYRDRSAD
;
A
#
# COMPACT_ATOMS: atom_id res chain seq x y z
N MET A 1 -35.69 10.90 3.36
CA MET A 1 -35.02 10.74 2.04
C MET A 1 -35.50 9.41 1.47
N LYS A 2 -36.20 9.41 0.33
CA LYS A 2 -36.72 8.18 -0.29
C LYS A 2 -35.55 7.42 -0.93
N GLU A 3 -35.29 6.20 -0.47
CA GLU A 3 -34.27 5.34 -1.06
C GLU A 3 -34.67 4.94 -2.48
N LEU A 4 -33.75 5.10 -3.43
CA LEU A 4 -33.95 4.72 -4.83
C LEU A 4 -34.01 3.19 -4.97
N PRO A 5 -34.96 2.64 -5.75
CA PRO A 5 -35.05 1.20 -5.97
C PRO A 5 -33.83 0.70 -6.74
N LYS A 6 -33.18 -0.35 -6.21
CA LYS A 6 -32.02 -1.00 -6.85
C LYS A 6 -32.49 -1.73 -8.12
N LEU A 7 -31.83 -1.43 -9.24
CA LEU A 7 -32.12 -2.03 -10.55
C LEU A 7 -31.82 -3.53 -10.55
N PRO A 8 -32.73 -4.39 -11.08
CA PRO A 8 -32.51 -5.83 -11.16
C PRO A 8 -31.43 -6.12 -12.21
N GLY A 9 -30.27 -6.61 -11.76
CA GLY A 9 -29.16 -6.99 -12.66
C GLY A 9 -27.77 -6.55 -12.22
N GLN A 10 -27.64 -5.71 -11.19
CA GLN A 10 -26.33 -5.23 -10.72
C GLN A 10 -25.52 -6.26 -9.89
N GLU A 11 -26.02 -7.48 -9.73
CA GLU A 11 -25.36 -8.54 -8.93
C GLU A 11 -24.51 -9.51 -9.75
N ARG A 12 -24.68 -9.57 -11.08
CA ARG A 12 -23.87 -10.47 -11.91
C ARG A 12 -22.56 -9.81 -12.31
N ARG A 13 -21.68 -9.64 -11.33
CA ARG A 13 -20.23 -9.61 -11.58
C ARG A 13 -19.89 -10.91 -12.32
N TYR A 14 -19.54 -10.82 -13.59
CA TYR A 14 -19.16 -11.96 -14.43
C TYR A 14 -18.02 -12.75 -13.77
N THR A 15 -18.33 -13.83 -13.07
CA THR A 15 -17.37 -14.87 -12.68
C THR A 15 -17.24 -15.83 -13.86
N LEU A 16 -16.10 -15.81 -14.54
CA LEU A 16 -15.75 -16.79 -15.56
C LEU A 16 -15.76 -18.19 -14.93
N PRO A 17 -16.44 -19.18 -15.54
CA PRO A 17 -16.47 -20.54 -15.02
C PRO A 17 -15.04 -21.11 -15.01
N GLY A 18 -14.51 -21.40 -13.82
CA GLY A 18 -13.14 -21.90 -13.61
C GLY A 18 -12.22 -20.94 -12.86
N GLN A 19 -12.59 -19.67 -12.69
CA GLN A 19 -11.81 -18.73 -11.90
C GLN A 19 -12.27 -18.82 -10.43
N LYS A 20 -11.54 -19.57 -9.61
CA LYS A 20 -11.68 -19.49 -8.13
C LYS A 20 -11.69 -18.00 -7.79
N PRO A 21 -12.68 -17.48 -7.03
CA PRO A 21 -12.69 -16.08 -6.66
C PRO A 21 -11.32 -15.82 -6.04
N VAL A 22 -10.55 -14.91 -6.63
CA VAL A 22 -9.30 -14.44 -6.03
C VAL A 22 -9.75 -13.90 -4.68
N GLN A 23 -9.63 -14.72 -3.63
CA GLN A 23 -10.03 -14.32 -2.30
C GLN A 23 -9.09 -13.18 -1.97
N TYR A 24 -9.62 -11.97 -2.10
CA TYR A 24 -8.92 -10.77 -1.72
C TYR A 24 -8.75 -10.87 -0.22
N ASP A 25 -7.57 -11.34 0.19
CA ASP A 25 -7.22 -11.42 1.60
C ASP A 25 -7.04 -9.99 2.10
N ARG A 26 -8.14 -9.42 2.61
CA ARG A 26 -8.16 -8.07 3.19
C ARG A 26 -7.12 -7.94 4.28
N LYS A 27 -6.82 -9.01 5.03
CA LYS A 27 -5.81 -8.98 6.10
C LYS A 27 -4.42 -8.82 5.52
N LYS A 28 -4.09 -9.58 4.47
CA LYS A 28 -2.82 -9.45 3.74
C LYS A 28 -2.65 -8.07 3.11
N SER A 29 -3.69 -7.59 2.43
CA SER A 29 -3.68 -6.29 1.76
C SER A 29 -3.50 -5.13 2.74
N SER A 30 -4.30 -5.09 3.82
CA SER A 30 -4.17 -4.06 4.86
C SER A 30 -2.83 -4.12 5.59
N TRP A 31 -2.28 -5.32 5.81
CA TRP A 31 -0.96 -5.50 6.41
C TRP A 31 0.15 -4.91 5.54
N LEU A 32 0.18 -5.29 4.26
CA LEU A 32 1.15 -4.77 3.30
C LEU A 32 1.03 -3.24 3.17
N LEU A 33 -0.19 -2.72 3.06
CA LEU A 33 -0.45 -1.28 3.01
C LEU A 33 0.08 -0.55 4.25
N ASN A 34 -0.11 -1.10 5.45
CA ASN A 34 0.38 -0.50 6.68
C ASN A 34 1.92 -0.43 6.69
N TYR A 35 2.60 -1.50 6.28
CA TYR A 35 4.05 -1.53 6.20
C TYR A 35 4.61 -0.62 5.10
N SER A 36 3.99 -0.59 3.93
CA SER A 36 4.35 0.35 2.87
C SER A 36 4.16 1.80 3.28
N LEU A 37 3.08 2.12 4.00
CA LEU A 37 2.80 3.47 4.51
C LEU A 37 3.82 3.88 5.58
N LYS A 38 4.17 2.97 6.50
CA LYS A 38 5.25 3.17 7.47
C LYS A 38 6.60 3.39 6.78
N GLY A 39 6.91 2.61 5.75
CA GLY A 39 8.14 2.76 4.96
C GLY A 39 8.20 4.11 4.24
N MET A 40 7.09 4.56 3.65
CA MET A 40 6.98 5.88 3.02
C MET A 40 7.15 7.01 4.04
N ALA A 41 6.48 6.92 5.19
CA ALA A 41 6.60 7.90 6.27
C ALA A 41 8.03 7.99 6.80
N PHE A 42 8.70 6.85 6.96
CA PHE A 42 10.11 6.79 7.34
C PHE A 42 11.02 7.43 6.27
N GLY A 43 10.80 7.11 4.98
CA GLY A 43 11.54 7.74 3.89
C GLY A 43 11.40 9.26 3.87
N LEU A 44 10.18 9.77 4.09
CA LEU A 44 9.94 11.21 4.24
C LEU A 44 10.64 11.80 5.46
N ALA A 45 10.58 11.16 6.62
CA ALA A 45 11.27 11.61 7.84
C ALA A 45 12.79 11.68 7.65
N VAL A 46 13.39 10.67 7.01
CA VAL A 46 14.81 10.65 6.67
C VAL A 46 15.16 11.77 5.71
N SER A 47 14.34 12.01 4.68
CA SER A 47 14.56 13.11 3.74
C SER A 47 14.51 14.47 4.42
N LEU A 48 13.55 14.70 5.33
CA LEU A 48 13.44 15.93 6.11
C LEU A 48 14.64 16.13 7.03
N GLY A 49 15.10 15.07 7.70
CA GLY A 49 16.32 15.11 8.50
C GLY A 49 17.55 15.43 7.65
N TYR A 50 17.65 14.85 6.44
CA TYR A 50 18.74 15.11 5.52
C TYR A 50 18.76 16.59 5.06
N PHE A 51 17.62 17.19 4.72
CA PHE A 51 17.56 18.61 4.38
C PHE A 51 17.91 19.50 5.58
N HIS A 52 17.50 19.12 6.79
CA HIS A 52 17.83 19.89 7.98
C HIS A 52 19.34 19.97 8.27
N PHE A 53 20.09 18.90 7.97
CA PHE A 53 21.52 18.82 8.27
C PHE A 53 22.45 19.14 7.11
N TYR A 54 22.11 18.76 5.88
CA TYR A 54 23.08 18.67 4.79
C TYR A 54 22.83 19.60 3.60
N THR A 55 21.63 20.19 3.44
CA THR A 55 21.35 20.94 2.21
C THR A 55 20.27 22.02 2.35
N ASP A 56 20.63 23.27 2.03
CA ASP A 56 19.68 24.36 1.72
C ASP A 56 18.92 24.13 0.38
N TYR A 57 19.29 23.11 -0.40
CA TYR A 57 18.65 22.77 -1.67
C TYR A 57 17.52 21.77 -1.48
N TYR A 58 16.30 22.29 -1.31
CA TYR A 58 15.06 21.52 -1.36
C TYR A 58 14.76 21.06 -2.80
N SER A 59 15.38 19.96 -3.22
CA SER A 59 15.07 19.34 -4.50
C SER A 59 13.89 18.38 -4.35
N VAL A 60 12.73 18.78 -4.86
CA VAL A 60 11.48 17.99 -4.86
C VAL A 60 11.70 16.56 -5.40
N LYS A 61 12.63 16.41 -6.35
CA LYS A 61 13.01 15.09 -6.91
C LYS A 61 13.55 14.13 -5.85
N ILE A 62 14.34 14.62 -4.91
CA ILE A 62 14.94 13.81 -3.84
C ILE A 62 13.84 13.34 -2.87
N ILE A 63 12.92 14.23 -2.49
CA ILE A 63 11.78 13.89 -1.63
C ILE A 63 10.95 12.78 -2.27
N ILE A 64 10.55 12.95 -3.54
CA ILE A 64 9.77 11.95 -4.26
C ILE A 64 10.53 10.62 -4.36
N SER A 65 11.82 10.66 -4.72
CA SER A 65 12.63 9.45 -4.83
C SER A 65 12.74 8.70 -3.50
N SER A 66 12.92 9.42 -2.39
CA SER A 66 13.02 8.84 -1.05
C SER A 66 11.70 8.23 -0.57
N ALA A 67 10.57 8.86 -0.90
CA ALA A 67 9.24 8.36 -0.57
C ALA A 67 8.92 7.08 -1.36
N VAL A 68 9.28 7.05 -2.65
CA VAL A 68 9.13 5.86 -3.51
C VAL A 68 10.02 4.73 -3.00
N LEU A 69 11.29 5.00 -2.71
CA LEU A 69 12.20 4.00 -2.12
C LEU A 69 11.67 3.47 -0.79
N GLY A 70 11.24 4.37 0.10
CA GLY A 70 10.66 3.99 1.39
C GLY A 70 9.41 3.13 1.25
N TYR A 71 8.53 3.44 0.28
CA TYR A 71 7.35 2.64 -0.01
C TYR A 71 7.72 1.22 -0.47
N PHE A 72 8.67 1.08 -1.40
CA PHE A 72 9.13 -0.23 -1.89
C PHE A 72 9.83 -1.07 -0.82
N VAL A 73 10.67 -0.44 0.01
CA VAL A 73 11.34 -1.11 1.12
C VAL A 73 10.31 -1.56 2.17
N GLY A 74 9.37 -0.69 2.54
CA GLY A 74 8.27 -1.03 3.45
C GLY A 74 7.41 -2.17 2.91
N TRP A 75 7.11 -2.17 1.60
CA TRP A 75 6.40 -3.26 0.95
C TRP A 75 7.17 -4.58 0.99
N ALA A 76 8.48 -4.56 0.68
CA ALA A 76 9.33 -5.75 0.71
C ALA A 76 9.41 -6.36 2.11
N ILE A 77 9.62 -5.54 3.14
CA ILE A 77 9.66 -5.97 4.54
C ILE A 77 8.29 -6.51 4.97
N GLY A 78 7.20 -5.81 4.64
CA GLY A 78 5.85 -6.25 4.95
C GLY A 78 5.49 -7.58 4.30
N SER A 79 5.96 -7.81 3.07
CA SER A 79 5.79 -9.07 2.33
C SER A 79 6.60 -10.20 2.96
N PHE A 80 7.85 -9.94 3.33
CA PHE A 80 8.72 -10.91 3.99
C PHE A 80 8.16 -11.32 5.36
N MET A 81 7.83 -10.36 6.23
CA MET A 81 7.23 -10.63 7.55
C MET A 81 5.86 -11.31 7.45
N TYR A 82 5.04 -10.96 6.45
CA TYR A 82 3.76 -11.64 6.27
C TYR A 82 3.95 -13.11 5.85
N ARG A 83 4.97 -13.39 5.02
CA ARG A 83 5.30 -14.75 4.59
C ARG A 83 5.75 -15.62 5.75
N ASP A 84 6.59 -15.10 6.65
CA ASP A 84 6.99 -15.82 7.86
C ASP A 84 5.78 -16.10 8.77
N ARG A 85 4.93 -15.10 8.98
CA ARG A 85 3.74 -15.23 9.84
C ARG A 85 2.64 -16.17 9.30
N SER A 86 2.71 -16.53 8.02
CA SER A 86 1.78 -17.49 7.40
C SER A 86 2.36 -18.90 7.29
N ALA A 87 3.60 -19.11 7.76
CA ALA A 87 4.24 -20.42 7.86
C ALA A 87 4.12 -21.06 9.27
N ASP A 88 3.65 -20.30 10.27
CA ASP A 88 3.22 -20.77 11.60
C ASP A 88 1.72 -21.05 11.63
#